data_AF-A0A838HEQ6-F1
#
_entry.id   AF-A0A838HEQ6-F1
#
_cell.length_a   1.000
_cell.length_b   1.000
_cell.length_c   1.000
_cell.angle_alpha   90.00
_cell.angle_beta   90.00
_cell.angle_gamma   90.00
#
_symmetry.space_group_name_H-M   'P 1'
#
loop_
_entity.id
_entity.type
_entity.pdbx_description
1 polymer ?
#
loop_
_entity_poly.entity_id
_entity_poly.type
_entity_poly.pdbx_seq_one_letter_code
_entity_poly.pdbx_strand_id
1 'polypeptide(L)' 'MITERQLLDLLQRVLETDDLLAVEPFHRRAMYYLDEAVAQNLVSARRAAQHKEQVNKHLQSLWARKHEAVYAQFEDPAR' A
#
# COMPACT_ATOMS: atom_id res chain seq x y z
N MET A 1 20.25 -0.85 -6.40
CA MET A 1 19.66 0.52 -6.41
C MET A 1 18.47 0.52 -7.34
N ILE A 2 17.31 0.98 -6.87
CA ILE A 2 16.10 1.16 -7.67
C ILE A 2 16.13 2.52 -8.37
N THR A 3 15.60 2.62 -9.59
CA THR A 3 15.41 3.91 -10.29
C THR A 3 14.09 4.57 -9.88
N GLU A 4 13.93 5.89 -10.11
CA GLU A 4 12.66 6.59 -9.86
C GLU A 4 11.50 5.92 -10.62
N ARG A 5 11.70 5.50 -11.87
CA ARG A 5 10.67 4.79 -12.65
C ARG A 5 10.27 3.47 -12.01
N GLN A 6 11.23 2.65 -11.61
CA GLN A 6 10.95 1.38 -10.95
C GLN A 6 10.23 1.56 -9.60
N LEU A 7 10.53 2.64 -8.87
CA LEU A 7 9.81 3.01 -7.65
C LEU A 7 8.36 3.39 -7.96
N LEU A 8 8.11 4.22 -8.98
CA LEU A 8 6.75 4.58 -9.38
C LEU A 8 5.95 3.37 -9.85
N ASP A 9 6.55 2.48 -10.64
CA ASP A 9 5.91 1.23 -11.07
C ASP A 9 5.54 0.33 -9.87
N LEU A 10 6.42 0.25 -8.86
CA LEU A 10 6.15 -0.49 -7.64
C LEU A 10 5.00 0.12 -6.83
N LEU A 11 4.98 1.45 -6.69
CA LEU A 11 3.90 2.16 -6.01
C LEU A 11 2.57 1.95 -6.72
N GLN A 12 2.56 2.01 -8.05
CA GLN A 12 1.36 1.75 -8.84
C GLN A 12 0.85 0.33 -8.63
N ARG A 13 1.73 -0.68 -8.66
CA ARG A 13 1.34 -2.08 -8.37
C ARG A 13 0.72 -2.24 -6.99
N VAL A 14 1.22 -1.54 -5.98
CA VAL A 14 0.62 -1.56 -4.64
C VAL A 14 -0.81 -1.03 -4.68
N LEU A 15 -1.04 0.08 -5.39
CA LEU A 15 -2.36 0.72 -5.48
C LEU A 15 -3.35 -0.02 -6.38
N GLU A 16 -2.87 -0.83 -7.33
CA GLU A 16 -3.71 -1.64 -8.22
C GLU A 16 -3.99 -3.04 -7.66
N THR A 17 -3.29 -3.47 -6.60
CA THR A 17 -3.52 -4.76 -5.97
C THR A 17 -4.66 -4.66 -4.96
N ASP A 18 -5.80 -5.29 -5.27
CA ASP A 18 -6.99 -5.33 -4.41
C ASP A 18 -7.06 -6.56 -3.48
N ASP A 19 -6.03 -7.41 -3.49
CA ASP A 19 -5.92 -8.55 -2.58
C ASP A 19 -4.96 -8.23 -1.42
N LEU A 20 -5.45 -8.40 -0.19
CA LEU A 20 -4.71 -8.04 1.01
C LEU A 20 -3.45 -8.90 1.24
N LEU A 21 -3.47 -10.18 0.85
CA LEU A 21 -2.32 -11.07 1.01
C LEU A 21 -1.28 -10.81 -0.08
N ALA A 22 -1.73 -10.50 -1.29
CA ALA A 22 -0.86 -10.19 -2.42
C ALA A 22 -0.21 -8.80 -2.30
N VAL A 23 -0.88 -7.80 -1.70
CA VAL A 23 -0.36 -6.43 -1.59
C VAL A 23 0.77 -6.30 -0.57
N GLU A 24 0.78 -7.13 0.48
CA GLU A 24 1.71 -7.02 1.61
C GLU A 24 3.20 -7.03 1.20
N PRO A 25 3.70 -7.97 0.35
CA PRO A 25 5.10 -7.94 -0.09
C PRO A 25 5.44 -6.71 -0.94
N PHE A 26 4.50 -6.19 -1.73
CA PHE A 26 4.72 -4.99 -2.52
C PHE A 26 4.74 -3.74 -1.64
N HIS A 27 3.85 -3.67 -0.65
CA HIS A 27 3.80 -2.58 0.33
C HIS A 27 5.11 -2.46 1.08
N ARG A 28 5.63 -3.56 1.67
CA ARG A 28 6.90 -3.52 2.42
C ARG A 28 8.06 -3.06 1.55
N ARG A 29 8.14 -3.55 0.31
CA ARG A 29 9.17 -3.12 -0.65
C ARG A 29 9.02 -1.64 -1.02
N ALA A 30 7.81 -1.17 -1.25
CA ALA A 30 7.55 0.23 -1.58
C ALA A 30 7.99 1.16 -0.44
N MET A 31 7.69 0.81 0.81
CA MET A 31 8.11 1.58 1.98
C MET A 31 9.63 1.66 2.09
N TYR A 32 10.32 0.53 1.95
CA TYR A 32 11.79 0.47 1.96
C TYR A 32 12.41 1.33 0.86
N TYR A 33 11.93 1.19 -0.38
CA TYR A 33 12.48 1.92 -1.52
C TYR A 33 12.15 3.42 -1.52
N LEU A 34 11.05 3.83 -0.89
CA LEU A 34 10.77 5.24 -0.64
C LEU A 34 11.82 5.85 0.31
N ASP A 35 12.22 5.14 1.35
CA ASP A 35 13.27 5.61 2.27
C ASP A 35 14.65 5.65 1.60
N GLU A 36 14.99 4.61 0.82
CA GLU A 36 16.22 4.63 0.02
C GLU A 36 16.24 5.79 -1.00
N ALA A 37 15.11 6.07 -1.65
CA ALA A 37 15.02 7.15 -2.64
C ALA A 37 15.17 8.54 -2.01
N VAL A 38 14.73 8.72 -0.76
CA VAL A 38 15.00 9.94 0.01
C VAL A 38 16.48 10.05 0.36
N ALA A 39 17.09 8.97 0.86
CA ALA A 39 18.52 8.96 1.21
C ALA A 39 19.42 9.24 -0.01
N GLN A 40 18.98 8.84 -1.20
CA GLN A 40 19.69 9.06 -2.46
C GLN A 40 19.34 10.40 -3.14
N ASN A 41 18.51 11.25 -2.52
CA ASN A 41 17.99 12.49 -3.12
C ASN A 41 17.24 12.30 -4.45
N LEU A 42 16.75 11.09 -4.75
CA LEU A 42 15.92 10.81 -5.92
C LEU A 42 14.51 11.39 -5.75
N VAL A 43 14.00 11.41 -4.51
CA VAL A 43 12.68 11.94 -4.18
C VAL A 43 12.80 12.79 -2.91
N SER A 44 12.09 13.91 -2.83
CA SER A 44 12.07 14.72 -1.61
C SER A 44 11.36 13.99 -0.47
N ALA A 45 11.78 14.23 0.78
CA ALA A 45 11.15 13.65 1.96
C ALA A 45 9.62 13.90 2.00
N ARG A 46 9.17 15.08 1.57
CA ARG A 46 7.75 15.43 1.48
C ARG A 46 7.01 14.57 0.46
N ARG A 47 7.57 14.39 -0.73
CA ARG A 47 6.95 13.59 -1.79
C ARG A 47 6.95 12.10 -1.41
N ALA A 48 8.00 11.62 -0.76
CA ALA A 48 8.03 10.26 -0.22
C ALA A 48 6.95 10.07 0.85
N ALA A 49 6.78 11.02 1.78
CA ALA A 49 5.72 10.97 2.79
C ALA A 49 4.31 10.91 2.17
N GLN A 50 4.06 11.66 1.09
CA GLN A 50 2.79 11.60 0.36
C GLN A 50 2.54 10.21 -0.26
N HIS A 51 3.55 9.61 -0.87
CA HIS A 51 3.43 8.25 -1.42
C HIS A 51 3.20 7.20 -0.31
N LYS A 52 3.91 7.32 0.83
CA LYS A 52 3.69 6.46 2.00
C LYS A 52 2.25 6.57 2.51
N GLU A 53 1.73 7.79 2.62
CA GLU A 53 0.35 8.03 3.05
C GLU A 53 -0.66 7.38 2.09
N GLN A 54 -0.47 7.55 0.78
CA GLN A 54 -1.35 6.98 -0.24
C GLN A 54 -1.39 5.46 -0.16
N VAL A 55 -0.21 4.83 -0.09
CA VAL A 55 -0.06 3.37 0.03
C VAL A 55 -0.66 2.84 1.33
N ASN A 56 -0.48 3.53 2.45
CA ASN A 56 -1.06 3.14 3.73
C ASN A 56 -2.60 3.26 3.73
N LYS A 57 -3.16 4.31 3.14
CA LYS A 57 -4.61 4.46 2.99
C LYS A 57 -5.22 3.35 2.15
N HIS A 58 -4.55 2.95 1.06
CA HIS A 58 -4.97 1.82 0.24
C HIS A 58 -5.01 0.53 1.07
N LEU A 59 -3.92 0.21 1.78
CA LEU A 59 -3.86 -0.96 2.64
C LEU A 59 -4.95 -0.96 3.73
N GLN A 60 -5.19 0.19 4.37
CA GLN A 60 -6.26 0.34 5.36
C GLN A 60 -7.65 0.09 4.75
N SER A 61 -7.90 0.55 3.52
CA SER A 61 -9.15 0.28 2.81
C SER A 61 -9.35 -1.20 2.54
N LEU A 62 -8.30 -1.92 2.13
CA LEU A 62 -8.35 -3.37 1.92
C LEU A 62 -8.62 -4.13 3.23
N TRP A 63 -7.99 -3.72 4.33
CA TRP A 63 -8.28 -4.27 5.65
C TRP A 63 -9.73 -4.04 6.06
N ALA A 64 -10.26 -2.83 5.86
CA ALA A 64 -11.64 -2.50 6.19
C ALA A 64 -12.63 -3.36 5.40
N ARG A 65 -12.43 -3.51 4.08
CA ARG A 65 -13.27 -4.37 3.22
C ARG A 65 -13.21 -5.83 3.64
N LYS A 66 -12.01 -6.34 3.94
CA LYS A 66 -11.86 -7.74 4.40
C LYS A 66 -12.54 -7.94 5.75
N HIS A 67 -12.41 -6.99 6.67
CA HIS A 67 -13.07 -7.03 7.96
C HIS A 67 -14.59 -7.00 7.79
N GLU A 68 -15.14 -6.07 7.02
CA GLU A 68 -16.58 -5.99 6.72
C GLU A 68 -17.12 -7.28 6.10
N ALA A 69 -16.41 -7.85 5.12
CA ALA A 69 -16.80 -9.12 4.49
C ALA A 69 -16.83 -10.30 5.48
N VAL A 70 -15.95 -10.29 6.48
CA VAL A 70 -15.95 -11.30 7.55
C VAL A 70 -17.15 -11.09 8.48
N TYR A 71 -17.43 -9.86 8.92
CA TYR A 71 -18.57 -9.59 9.81
C TYR A 71 -19.93 -9.82 9.14
N ALA A 72 -20.07 -9.52 7.85
CA ALA A 72 -21.27 -9.81 7.07
C ALA A 72 -21.58 -11.31 6.97
N GLN A 73 -20.59 -12.20 7.16
CA GLN A 73 -20.80 -13.65 7.24
C GLN A 73 -21.34 -14.10 8.60
N PHE A 74 -21.28 -13.25 9.63
CA PHE A 74 -21.74 -13.53 10.99
C PHE A 74 -23.01 -12.75 11.37
N GLU A 75 -23.41 -11.74 10.59
CA GLU A 75 -24.73 -11.10 10.72
C GLU A 75 -25.81 -11.99 10.08
N ASP A 76 -26.41 -12.84 10.92
CA ASP A 76 -27.63 -13.59 10.58
C ASP A 76 -28.80 -12.60 10.40
N PRO A 77 -29.44 -12.49 9.22
CA PRO A 77 -30.57 -11.60 9.00
C PRO A 77 -31.88 -12.08 9.69
N ALA A 78 -31.82 -13.16 10.46
CA ALA A 78 -32.98 -13.73 11.16
C ALA A 78 -32.79 -13.74 12.69
N ARG A 79 -33.08 -12.61 13.35
CA ARG A 79 -33.46 -12.62 14.76
C ARG A 79 -34.60 -11.66 15.05
#